data_AF-A0AA88MU69-F1
#
_entry.id   AF-A0AA88MU69-F1
#
_cell.length_a   1.000
_cell.length_b   1.000
_cell.length_c   1.000
_cell.angle_alpha   90.00
_cell.angle_beta   90.00
_cell.angle_gamma   90.00
#
_symmetry.space_group_name_H-M   'P 1'
#
loop_
_entity.id
_entity.type
_entity.pdbx_description
1 polymer ?
#
loop_
_entity_poly.entity_id
_entity_poly.type
_entity_poly.pdbx_seq_one_letter_code
_entity_poly.pdbx_strand_id
1 'polypeptide(L)'
;MDTWELNPHSVTPAAKVLARCVASGTMSQKELDDVPREPEIFSSLLLQTEHMNKIKQEIDQVKLDLDLLILEKNSADVTHSYHLCQRFASLQRFTSHLQEVLREQTSLRQRLMKPLCQQNLPIQANLHRYVVTLMAMVVEFIETLEMKIKMVNSIPTTDESVNNLSNGMTQLLAQVTEVESLTKQVLQQSRNPKAMSS
;
A
#
# COMPACT_ATOMS: atom_id res chain seq x y z
N MET A 1 3.95 29.51 -47.48
CA MET A 1 4.22 29.14 -48.88
C MET A 1 2.98 29.53 -49.64
N ASP A 2 3.07 30.67 -50.32
CA ASP A 2 1.92 31.39 -50.85
C ASP A 2 1.21 30.60 -51.95
N THR A 3 -0.09 30.47 -51.73
CA THR A 3 -1.10 30.00 -52.67
C THR A 3 -0.96 30.74 -53.99
N TRP A 4 -0.78 29.98 -55.06
CA TRP A 4 -0.89 30.47 -56.42
C TRP A 4 -2.31 30.99 -56.68
N GLU A 5 -2.56 32.26 -56.38
CA GLU A 5 -3.74 32.96 -56.87
C GLU A 5 -3.57 33.18 -58.38
N LEU A 6 -4.11 32.26 -59.18
CA LEU A 6 -4.33 32.49 -60.61
C LEU A 6 -5.38 33.60 -60.75
N ASN A 7 -4.92 34.84 -60.94
CA ASN A 7 -5.78 35.95 -61.31
C ASN A 7 -6.30 35.73 -62.75
N PRO A 8 -7.63 35.62 -62.97
CA PRO A 8 -8.22 35.24 -64.26
C PRO A 8 -8.00 36.26 -65.39
N HIS A 9 -7.44 37.44 -65.09
CA HIS A 9 -7.28 38.54 -66.04
C HIS A 9 -5.82 38.97 -66.29
N SER A 10 -4.83 38.29 -65.70
CA SER A 10 -3.44 38.59 -66.02
C SER A 10 -2.96 37.72 -67.19
N VAL A 11 -2.68 38.34 -68.33
CA VAL A 11 -2.09 37.64 -69.48
C VAL A 11 -0.68 37.19 -69.09
N THR A 12 -0.50 35.88 -68.90
CA THR A 12 0.77 35.25 -68.54
C THR A 12 1.88 35.74 -69.47
N PRO A 13 3.12 35.98 -69.00
CA PRO A 13 4.23 36.40 -69.87
C PRO A 13 4.42 35.52 -71.11
N ALA A 14 4.19 34.21 -70.97
CA ALA A 14 4.18 33.26 -72.09
C ALA A 14 3.08 33.59 -73.13
N ALA A 15 1.87 33.91 -72.68
CA ALA A 15 0.78 34.30 -73.57
C ALA A 15 1.07 35.62 -74.33
N LYS A 16 1.80 36.57 -73.71
CA LYS A 16 2.26 37.78 -74.41
C LYS A 16 3.30 37.49 -75.50
N VAL A 17 4.19 36.53 -75.27
CA VAL A 17 5.18 36.08 -76.27
C VAL A 17 4.48 35.37 -77.43
N LEU A 18 3.57 34.44 -77.13
CA LEU A 18 2.78 33.74 -78.15
C LEU A 18 1.94 34.72 -79.00
N ALA A 19 1.30 35.72 -78.37
CA ALA A 19 0.57 36.76 -79.08
C ALA A 19 1.46 37.59 -80.02
N ARG A 20 2.72 37.87 -79.63
CA ARG A 20 3.69 38.52 -80.51
C ARG A 20 4.08 37.63 -81.69
N CYS A 21 4.28 36.33 -81.47
CA CYS A 21 4.61 35.38 -82.54
C CYS A 21 3.48 35.22 -83.56
N VAL A 22 2.22 35.34 -83.13
CA VAL A 22 1.06 35.39 -84.03
C VAL A 22 1.03 36.71 -84.81
N ALA A 23 1.25 37.84 -84.12
CA ALA A 23 1.28 39.15 -84.75
C ALA A 23 2.43 39.34 -85.75
N SER A 24 3.59 38.69 -85.53
CA SER A 24 4.73 38.70 -86.45
C SER A 24 4.60 37.73 -87.62
N GLY A 25 3.49 36.98 -87.72
CA GLY A 25 3.23 36.02 -88.81
C GLY A 25 4.11 34.77 -88.76
N THR A 26 4.90 34.60 -87.70
CA THR A 26 5.76 33.42 -87.48
C THR A 26 4.99 32.19 -87.03
N MET A 27 3.74 32.37 -86.58
CA MET A 27 2.83 31.30 -86.18
C MET A 27 1.40 31.69 -86.52
N SER A 28 0.60 30.78 -87.05
CA SER A 28 -0.81 31.05 -87.36
C SER A 28 -1.69 30.88 -86.11
N GLN A 29 -2.75 31.69 -85.99
CA GLN A 29 -3.76 31.51 -84.94
C GLN A 29 -4.37 30.10 -84.97
N LYS A 30 -4.48 29.50 -86.16
CA LYS A 30 -4.97 28.13 -86.34
C LYS A 30 -4.01 27.08 -85.75
N GLU A 31 -2.70 27.29 -85.91
CA GLU A 31 -1.67 26.41 -85.35
C GLU A 31 -1.62 26.52 -83.82
N LEU A 32 -1.92 27.70 -83.25
CA LEU A 32 -2.04 27.90 -81.80
C LEU A 32 -3.28 27.19 -81.23
N ASP A 33 -4.41 27.27 -81.93
CA ASP A 33 -5.67 26.67 -81.49
C ASP A 33 -5.73 25.16 -81.71
N ASP A 34 -4.94 24.62 -82.64
CA ASP A 34 -4.78 23.17 -82.89
C ASP A 34 -3.85 22.48 -81.87
N VAL A 35 -3.19 23.22 -80.96
CA VAL A 35 -2.36 22.63 -79.90
C VAL A 35 -3.22 21.83 -78.93
N PRO A 36 -2.97 20.52 -78.74
CA PRO A 36 -3.66 19.71 -77.75
C PRO A 36 -3.50 20.33 -76.35
N ARG A 37 -4.61 20.76 -75.75
CA ARG A 37 -4.65 21.14 -74.33
C ARG A 37 -4.67 19.87 -73.50
N GLU A 38 -3.52 19.22 -73.37
CA GLU A 38 -3.40 18.11 -72.44
C GLU A 38 -3.73 18.60 -71.03
N PRO A 39 -4.75 18.02 -70.36
CA PRO A 39 -5.17 18.46 -69.03
C PRO A 39 -4.15 18.11 -67.93
N GLU A 40 -3.17 17.26 -68.24
CA GLU A 40 -2.15 16.77 -67.29
C GLU A 40 -0.77 17.29 -67.67
N ILE A 41 -0.51 18.57 -67.34
CA ILE A 41 0.81 19.22 -67.53
C ILE A 41 1.89 18.56 -66.64
N PHE A 42 1.48 17.79 -65.63
CA PHE A 42 2.35 17.06 -64.73
C PHE A 42 2.32 15.57 -65.05
N SER A 43 3.50 14.95 -65.16
CA SER A 43 3.64 13.50 -65.32
C SER A 43 2.83 12.74 -64.25
N SER A 44 2.17 11.66 -64.63
CA SER A 44 1.38 10.78 -63.72
C SER A 44 2.16 10.36 -62.46
N LEU A 45 3.49 10.26 -62.56
CA LEU A 45 4.39 9.99 -61.44
C LEU A 45 4.40 11.11 -60.38
N LEU A 46 4.31 12.37 -60.79
CA LEU A 46 4.28 13.51 -59.89
C LEU A 46 2.97 13.55 -59.10
N LEU A 47 1.84 13.32 -59.78
CA LEU A 47 0.52 13.27 -59.13
C LEU A 47 0.41 12.10 -58.14
N GLN A 48 0.98 10.94 -58.49
CA GLN A 48 1.09 9.81 -57.56
C GLN A 48 1.98 10.15 -56.35
N THR A 49 3.09 10.85 -56.58
CA THR A 49 4.01 11.28 -55.51
C THR A 49 3.35 12.30 -54.59
N GLU A 50 2.59 13.25 -55.12
CA GLU A 50 1.81 14.22 -54.34
C GLU A 50 0.78 13.51 -53.45
N HIS A 51 0.04 12.54 -54.01
CA HIS A 51 -0.92 11.74 -53.25
C HIS A 51 -0.24 10.92 -52.14
N MET A 52 0.91 10.30 -52.43
CA MET A 52 1.70 9.58 -51.42
C MET A 52 2.23 10.52 -50.32
N ASN A 53 2.66 11.73 -50.68
CA ASN A 53 3.10 12.74 -49.71
C ASN A 53 1.94 13.19 -48.82
N LYS A 54 0.74 13.37 -49.38
CA LYS A 54 -0.45 13.72 -48.62
C LYS A 54 -0.81 12.63 -47.60
N ILE A 55 -0.85 11.37 -48.04
CA ILE A 55 -1.07 10.23 -47.13
C ILE A 55 0.01 10.17 -46.05
N LYS A 56 1.27 10.36 -46.42
CA LYS A 56 2.38 10.36 -45.46
C LYS A 56 2.21 11.47 -44.41
N GLN A 57 1.81 12.66 -44.84
CA GLN A 57 1.54 13.77 -43.94
C GLN A 57 0.38 13.47 -42.99
N GLU A 58 -0.69 12.81 -43.46
CA GLU A 58 -1.79 12.35 -42.62
C GLU A 58 -1.34 11.30 -41.59
N ILE A 59 -0.49 10.35 -41.98
CA ILE A 59 0.10 9.36 -41.07
C ILE A 59 0.96 10.04 -40.00
N ASP A 60 1.82 10.98 -40.41
CA ASP A 60 2.70 11.70 -39.49
C ASP A 60 1.89 12.53 -38.48
N GLN A 61 0.78 13.14 -38.93
CA GLN A 61 -0.14 13.88 -38.07
C GLN A 61 -0.83 12.96 -37.04
N VAL A 62 -1.41 11.84 -37.50
CA VAL A 62 -2.07 10.87 -36.62
C VAL A 62 -1.08 10.27 -35.61
N LYS A 63 0.16 10.03 -36.04
CA LYS A 63 1.22 9.55 -35.16
C LYS A 63 1.55 10.57 -34.07
N LEU A 64 1.65 11.85 -34.43
CA LEU A 64 1.89 12.91 -33.46
C LEU A 64 0.74 13.02 -32.44
N ASP A 65 -0.50 12.94 -32.90
CA ASP A 65 -1.68 12.98 -32.03
C ASP A 65 -1.69 11.77 -31.07
N LEU A 66 -1.32 10.58 -31.57
CA LEU A 66 -1.17 9.39 -30.73
C LEU A 66 -0.08 9.56 -29.68
N ASP A 67 1.09 10.08 -30.05
CA ASP A 67 2.22 10.32 -29.14
C ASP A 67 1.83 11.33 -28.05
N LEU A 68 1.07 12.37 -28.40
CA LEU A 68 0.53 13.35 -27.44
C LEU A 68 -0.44 12.72 -26.45
N LEU A 69 -1.37 11.87 -26.91
CA LEU A 69 -2.30 11.17 -26.04
C LEU A 69 -1.60 10.18 -25.10
N ILE A 70 -0.56 9.49 -25.60
CA ILE A 70 0.26 8.61 -24.77
C ILE A 70 0.99 9.42 -23.70
N LEU A 71 1.55 10.57 -24.05
CA LEU A 71 2.22 11.46 -23.10
C LEU A 71 1.24 11.99 -22.04
N GLU A 72 0.05 12.43 -22.44
CA GLU A 72 -1.00 12.87 -21.51
C GLU A 72 -1.36 11.75 -20.54
N LYS A 73 -1.65 10.55 -21.04
CA LYS A 73 -1.94 9.36 -20.22
C LYS A 73 -0.81 9.03 -19.24
N ASN A 74 0.45 9.09 -19.69
CA ASN A 74 1.60 8.77 -18.84
C ASN A 74 1.89 9.85 -17.80
N SER A 75 1.53 11.10 -18.08
CA SER A 75 1.68 12.24 -17.16
C SER A 75 0.45 12.48 -16.27
N ALA A 76 -0.65 11.77 -16.52
CA ALA A 76 -1.95 11.96 -15.91
C ALA A 76 -1.92 11.97 -14.38
N ASP A 77 -1.05 11.17 -13.77
CA ASP A 77 -0.97 11.02 -12.32
C ASP A 77 -0.34 12.24 -11.62
N VAL A 78 0.39 13.08 -12.36
CA VAL A 78 1.02 14.31 -11.87
C VAL A 78 0.43 15.59 -12.46
N THR A 79 -0.31 15.52 -13.57
CA THR A 79 -0.93 16.68 -14.21
C THR A 79 -2.42 16.82 -13.90
N HIS A 80 -3.17 15.71 -13.79
CA HIS A 80 -4.61 15.79 -13.55
C HIS A 80 -4.95 15.98 -12.08
N SER A 81 -5.80 16.99 -11.84
CA SER A 81 -6.37 17.31 -10.53
C SER A 81 -7.03 16.09 -9.86
N TYR A 82 -7.69 15.21 -10.61
CA TYR A 82 -8.33 14.01 -10.04
C TYR A 82 -7.34 13.12 -9.26
N HIS A 83 -6.21 12.76 -9.87
CA HIS A 83 -5.19 11.92 -9.24
C HIS A 83 -4.43 12.66 -8.13
N LEU A 84 -4.14 13.95 -8.36
CA LEU A 84 -3.47 14.80 -7.38
C LEU A 84 -4.32 15.01 -6.12
N CYS A 85 -5.62 15.29 -6.26
CA CYS A 85 -6.54 15.47 -5.15
C CYS A 85 -6.61 14.23 -4.26
N GLN A 86 -6.64 13.03 -4.86
CA GLN A 86 -6.62 11.79 -4.10
C GLN A 86 -5.32 11.62 -3.31
N ARG A 87 -4.16 11.86 -3.95
CA ARG A 87 -2.84 11.80 -3.28
C ARG A 87 -2.74 12.84 -2.17
N PHE A 88 -3.18 14.07 -2.43
CA PHE A 88 -3.17 15.17 -1.46
C PHE A 88 -4.06 14.85 -0.26
N ALA A 89 -5.27 14.34 -0.48
CA ALA A 89 -6.16 13.94 0.61
C ALA A 89 -5.55 12.83 1.48
N SER A 90 -4.88 11.85 0.87
CA SER A 90 -4.17 10.80 1.62
C SER A 90 -3.00 11.36 2.42
N LEU A 91 -2.19 12.23 1.82
CA LEU A 91 -1.09 12.90 2.51
C LEU A 91 -1.59 13.75 3.69
N GLN A 92 -2.65 14.52 3.46
CA GLN A 92 -3.27 15.37 4.47
C GLN A 92 -3.80 14.54 5.65
N ARG A 93 -4.48 13.42 5.40
CA ARG A 93 -4.91 12.52 6.49
C ARG A 93 -3.73 11.99 7.29
N PHE A 94 -2.67 11.56 6.61
CA PHE A 94 -1.47 11.06 7.26
C PHE A 94 -0.79 12.14 8.11
N THR A 95 -0.62 13.36 7.58
CA THR A 95 -0.05 14.49 8.32
C THR A 95 -0.90 14.87 9.53
N SER A 96 -2.23 14.93 9.38
CA SER A 96 -3.13 15.19 10.51
C SER A 96 -2.99 14.13 11.61
N HIS A 97 -2.97 12.86 11.25
CA HIS A 97 -2.77 11.78 12.21
C HIS A 97 -1.41 11.88 12.93
N LEU A 98 -0.33 12.20 12.20
CA LEU A 98 0.99 12.39 12.79
C LEU A 98 0.99 13.57 13.79
N GLN A 99 0.30 14.66 13.45
CA GLN A 99 0.14 15.80 14.35
C GLN A 99 -0.64 15.44 15.63
N GLU A 100 -1.69 14.61 15.51
CA GLU A 100 -2.41 14.08 16.68
C GLU A 100 -1.51 13.22 17.57
N VAL A 101 -0.74 12.30 16.97
CA VAL A 101 0.21 11.46 17.71
C VAL A 101 1.24 12.30 18.45
N LEU A 102 1.80 13.33 17.84
CA LEU A 102 2.74 14.24 18.49
C LEU A 102 2.09 15.04 19.64
N ARG A 103 0.82 15.43 19.48
CA ARG A 103 0.06 16.09 20.55
C ARG A 103 -0.16 15.16 21.73
N GLU A 104 -0.56 13.92 21.48
CA GLU A 104 -0.75 12.91 22.52
C GLU A 104 0.57 12.54 23.21
N GLN A 105 1.66 12.41 22.45
CA GLN A 105 3.00 12.21 23.03
C GLN A 105 3.39 13.38 23.94
N THR A 106 3.15 14.61 23.51
CA THR A 106 3.45 15.81 24.31
C THR A 106 2.60 15.87 25.57
N SER A 107 1.30 15.55 25.46
CA SER A 107 0.36 15.44 26.58
C SER A 107 0.80 14.37 27.57
N LEU A 108 1.15 13.18 27.08
CA LEU A 108 1.65 12.08 27.90
C LEU A 108 2.95 12.47 28.61
N ARG A 109 3.90 13.08 27.89
CA ARG A 109 5.14 13.58 28.49
C ARG A 109 4.84 14.58 29.60
N GLN A 110 3.94 15.54 29.37
CA GLN A 110 3.54 16.49 30.42
C GLN A 110 2.90 15.79 31.61
N ARG A 111 2.05 14.79 31.39
CA ARG A 111 1.43 13.99 32.46
C ARG A 111 2.45 13.18 33.25
N LEU A 112 3.44 12.59 32.59
CA LEU A 112 4.52 11.83 33.24
C LEU A 112 5.52 12.74 33.95
N MET A 113 5.74 13.95 33.43
CA MET A 113 6.56 14.99 34.09
C MET A 113 5.85 15.63 35.28
N LYS A 114 4.51 15.52 35.40
CA LYS A 114 3.81 15.94 36.61
C LYS A 114 4.18 14.96 37.73
N PRO A 115 4.83 15.43 38.80
CA PRO A 115 5.21 14.54 39.88
C PRO A 115 3.93 13.97 40.53
N LEU A 116 3.84 12.64 40.62
CA LEU A 116 2.67 11.87 41.10
C LEU A 116 2.30 12.21 42.56
N CYS A 117 3.28 12.68 43.31
CA CYS A 117 3.16 13.30 44.62
C CYS A 117 4.11 14.50 44.58
N GLN A 118 3.86 15.58 45.32
CA GLN A 118 4.91 16.58 45.57
C GLN A 118 6.16 15.81 46.03
N GLN A 119 7.22 15.76 45.20
CA GLN A 119 8.40 14.94 45.47
C GLN A 119 9.10 15.33 46.78
N ASN A 120 8.73 16.50 47.32
CA ASN A 120 9.00 16.88 48.68
C ASN A 120 7.70 17.48 49.22
N LEU A 121 7.09 16.88 50.24
CA LEU A 121 6.36 17.72 51.19
C LEU A 121 7.41 18.70 51.72
N PRO A 122 7.14 20.02 51.76
CA PRO A 122 7.99 20.93 52.50
C PRO A 122 7.90 20.57 53.99
N ILE A 123 8.74 19.63 54.40
CA ILE A 123 8.93 19.27 55.80
C ILE A 123 9.79 20.36 56.39
N GLN A 124 9.34 20.97 57.49
CA GLN A 124 10.18 21.92 58.20
C GLN A 124 11.46 21.23 58.67
N ALA A 125 12.62 21.89 58.57
CA ALA A 125 13.95 21.33 58.87
C ALA A 125 14.04 20.57 60.22
N ASN A 126 13.29 21.04 61.23
CA ASN A 126 13.19 20.43 62.56
C ASN A 126 12.48 19.06 62.58
N LEU A 127 11.62 18.77 61.61
CA LEU A 127 10.85 17.53 61.53
C LEU A 127 11.55 16.43 60.73
N HIS A 128 12.60 16.74 59.96
CA HIS A 128 13.30 15.76 59.13
C HIS A 128 13.85 14.58 59.92
N ARG A 129 14.41 14.82 61.13
CA ARG A 129 14.96 13.74 61.96
C ARG A 129 13.88 12.70 62.31
N TYR A 130 12.68 13.16 62.64
CA TYR A 130 11.56 12.27 62.98
C TYR A 130 11.03 11.53 61.75
N VAL A 131 10.93 12.19 60.60
CA VAL A 131 10.50 11.56 59.35
C VAL A 131 11.48 10.50 58.88
N VAL A 132 12.79 10.75 58.97
CA VAL A 132 13.82 9.75 58.63
C VAL A 132 13.72 8.53 59.53
N THR A 133 13.55 8.72 60.85
CA THR A 133 13.35 7.61 61.79
C THR A 133 12.05 6.86 61.50
N LEU A 134 10.95 7.56 61.20
CA LEU A 134 9.67 6.96 60.85
C LEU A 134 9.78 6.13 59.56
N MET A 135 10.40 6.66 58.51
CA MET A 135 10.56 5.94 57.26
C MET A 135 11.46 4.71 57.42
N ALA A 136 12.50 4.77 58.24
CA ALA A 136 13.30 3.59 58.58
C ALA A 136 12.45 2.50 59.25
N MET A 137 11.61 2.86 60.22
CA MET A 137 10.69 1.92 60.88
C MET A 137 9.63 1.35 59.92
N VAL A 138 9.12 2.17 58.99
CA VAL A 138 8.15 1.72 57.98
C VAL A 138 8.77 0.70 57.02
N VAL A 139 10.02 0.93 56.58
CA VAL A 139 10.73 -0.01 55.70
C VAL A 139 10.97 -1.34 56.43
N GLU A 140 11.44 -1.31 57.67
CA GLU A 140 11.66 -2.51 58.50
C GLU A 140 10.35 -3.27 58.75
N PHE A 141 9.24 -2.54 58.98
CA PHE A 141 7.92 -3.13 59.13
C PHE A 141 7.45 -3.82 57.85
N ILE A 142 7.60 -3.17 56.68
CA ILE A 142 7.22 -3.75 55.39
C ILE A 142 8.02 -5.03 55.12
N GLU A 143 9.33 -5.02 55.35
CA GLU A 143 10.20 -6.19 55.17
C GLU A 143 9.78 -7.34 56.10
N THR A 144 9.50 -7.03 57.38
CA THR A 144 9.01 -8.01 58.34
C THR A 144 7.66 -8.59 57.93
N LEU A 145 6.73 -7.74 57.48
CA LEU A 145 5.41 -8.16 57.04
C LEU A 145 5.50 -9.07 55.81
N GLU A 146 6.33 -8.70 54.83
CA GLU A 146 6.55 -9.51 53.64
C GLU A 146 7.16 -10.88 53.97
N MET A 147 8.12 -10.93 54.90
CA MET A 147 8.67 -12.19 55.41
C MET A 147 7.58 -13.05 56.05
N LYS A 148 6.70 -12.45 56.87
CA LYS A 148 5.60 -13.18 57.52
C LYS A 148 4.57 -13.69 56.50
N ILE A 149 4.25 -12.92 55.47
CA ILE A 149 3.36 -13.36 54.38
C ILE A 149 3.97 -14.53 53.62
N LYS A 150 5.26 -14.46 53.27
CA LYS A 150 5.98 -15.57 52.61
C LYS A 150 5.98 -16.82 53.48
N MET A 151 6.20 -16.67 54.79
CA MET A 151 6.15 -17.76 55.76
C MET A 151 4.76 -18.40 55.81
N VAL A 152 3.69 -17.61 55.87
CA VAL A 152 2.30 -18.11 55.86
C VAL A 152 2.01 -18.86 54.55
N ASN A 153 2.45 -18.34 53.41
CA ASN A 153 2.27 -18.98 52.10
C ASN A 153 3.09 -20.27 51.93
N SER A 154 4.15 -20.45 52.72
CA SER A 154 4.97 -21.67 52.72
C SER A 154 4.42 -22.78 53.63
N ILE A 155 3.40 -22.50 54.44
CA ILE A 155 2.72 -23.52 55.23
C ILE A 155 1.95 -24.40 54.24
N PRO A 156 2.24 -25.72 54.14
CA PRO A 156 1.53 -26.60 53.23
C PRO A 156 0.04 -26.51 53.55
N THR A 157 -0.74 -26.06 52.58
CA THR A 157 -2.17 -25.91 52.75
C THR A 157 -2.77 -27.30 52.94
N THR A 158 -3.77 -27.40 53.84
CA THR A 158 -4.55 -28.63 54.03
C THR A 158 -5.11 -29.18 52.70
N ASP A 159 -5.23 -28.32 51.69
CA ASP A 159 -5.67 -28.67 50.35
C ASP A 159 -4.66 -29.57 49.59
N GLU A 160 -3.35 -29.31 49.69
CA GLU A 160 -2.33 -30.13 49.03
C GLU A 160 -2.26 -31.53 49.66
N SER A 161 -2.37 -31.62 50.99
CA SER A 161 -2.39 -32.91 51.69
C SER A 161 -3.68 -33.70 51.42
N VAL A 162 -4.84 -33.03 51.33
CA VAL A 162 -6.11 -33.65 50.94
C VAL A 162 -6.06 -34.16 49.49
N ASN A 163 -5.47 -33.40 48.56
CA ASN A 163 -5.29 -33.84 47.18
C ASN A 163 -4.36 -35.05 47.06
N ASN A 164 -3.24 -35.06 47.81
CA ASN A 164 -2.35 -36.22 47.87
C ASN A 164 -3.04 -37.45 48.46
N LEU A 165 -3.86 -37.28 49.50
CA LEU A 165 -4.64 -38.37 50.09
C LEU A 165 -5.71 -38.88 49.11
N SER A 166 -6.40 -37.99 48.41
CA SER A 166 -7.39 -38.35 47.38
C SER A 166 -6.76 -39.16 46.25
N ASN A 167 -5.58 -38.74 45.77
CA ASN A 167 -4.81 -39.49 44.78
C ASN A 167 -4.35 -40.86 45.29
N GLY A 168 -3.91 -40.96 46.55
CA GLY A 168 -3.59 -42.25 47.17
C GLY A 168 -4.82 -43.18 47.29
N MET A 169 -5.98 -42.61 47.61
CA MET A 169 -7.24 -43.34 47.72
C MET A 169 -7.71 -43.88 46.35
N THR A 170 -7.58 -43.09 45.29
CA THR A 170 -7.94 -43.56 43.94
C THR A 170 -7.00 -44.68 43.45
N GLN A 171 -5.70 -44.60 43.75
CA GLN A 171 -4.75 -45.68 43.47
C GLN A 171 -5.08 -46.96 44.23
N LEU A 172 -5.41 -46.86 45.52
CA LEU A 172 -5.84 -48.01 46.31
C LEU A 172 -7.13 -48.64 45.77
N LEU A 173 -8.11 -47.83 45.38
CA LEU A 173 -9.34 -48.33 44.76
C LEU A 173 -9.05 -49.07 43.45
N ALA A 174 -8.15 -48.55 42.60
CA ALA A 174 -7.74 -49.23 41.38
C ALA A 174 -7.10 -50.59 41.68
N GLN A 175 -6.18 -50.67 42.65
CA GLN A 175 -5.58 -51.94 43.06
C GLN A 175 -6.59 -52.93 43.62
N VAL A 176 -7.56 -52.47 44.42
CA VAL A 176 -8.64 -53.34 44.93
C VAL A 176 -9.44 -53.92 43.77
N THR A 177 -9.80 -53.11 42.76
CA THR A 177 -10.53 -53.63 41.59
C THR A 177 -9.70 -54.63 40.77
N GLU A 178 -8.39 -54.42 40.67
CA GLU A 178 -7.47 -55.36 40.02
C GLU A 178 -7.42 -56.68 40.79
N VAL A 179 -7.24 -56.64 42.11
CA VAL A 179 -7.26 -57.82 42.98
C VAL A 179 -8.60 -58.55 42.89
N GLU A 180 -9.73 -57.85 42.87
CA GLU A 180 -11.05 -58.46 42.69
C GLU A 180 -11.16 -59.17 41.34
N SER A 181 -10.65 -58.57 40.27
CA SER A 181 -10.66 -59.15 38.93
C SER A 181 -9.77 -60.40 38.82
N LEU A 182 -8.56 -60.35 39.40
CA LEU A 182 -7.63 -61.46 39.48
C LEU A 182 -8.23 -62.61 40.30
N THR A 183 -8.90 -62.28 41.41
CA THR A 183 -9.60 -63.27 42.24
C THR A 183 -10.72 -63.96 41.45
N LYS A 184 -11.51 -63.21 40.68
CA LYS A 184 -12.53 -63.77 39.77
C LYS A 184 -11.90 -64.67 38.71
N GLN A 185 -10.76 -64.30 38.14
CA GLN A 185 -10.05 -65.08 37.13
C GLN A 185 -9.49 -66.40 37.69
N VAL A 186 -8.89 -66.38 38.88
CA VAL A 186 -8.41 -67.60 39.57
C VAL A 186 -9.57 -68.53 39.92
N LEU A 187 -10.69 -67.99 40.40
CA LEU A 187 -11.90 -68.79 40.67
C LEU A 187 -12.45 -69.43 39.39
N GLN A 188 -12.42 -68.73 38.25
CA GLN A 188 -12.82 -69.30 36.96
C GLN A 188 -11.85 -70.41 36.47
N GLN A 189 -10.54 -70.23 36.63
CA GLN A 189 -9.54 -71.25 36.30
C GLN A 189 -9.65 -72.49 37.21
N SER A 190 -9.87 -72.30 38.51
CA SER A 190 -10.11 -73.40 39.47
C SER A 190 -11.40 -74.17 39.17
N ARG A 191 -12.44 -73.49 38.64
CA ARG A 191 -13.70 -74.13 38.23
C ARG A 191 -13.58 -74.90 36.91
N ASN A 192 -12.52 -74.71 36.14
CA ASN A 192 -12.33 -75.36 34.84
C ASN A 192 -10.97 -76.12 34.72
N PRO A 193 -10.78 -77.26 35.41
CA PRO A 193 -9.57 -78.07 35.32
C PRO A 193 -9.51 -78.95 34.06
N LYS A 194 -9.88 -78.43 32.88
CA LYS A 194 -9.78 -79.15 31.59
C LYS A 194 -9.31 -78.22 30.46
N ALA A 195 -8.10 -77.71 30.56
CA ALA A 195 -7.37 -77.16 29.40
C ALA A 195 -5.83 -77.10 29.57
N MET A 196 -5.26 -77.78 30.57
CA MET A 196 -3.80 -77.86 30.73
C MET A 196 -3.40 -79.25 31.29
N SER A 197 -3.72 -80.29 30.53
CA SER A 197 -3.11 -81.62 30.61
C SER A 197 -3.35 -82.35 29.28
N SER A 198 -2.48 -82.09 28.30
CA SER A 198 -1.74 -83.18 27.66
C SER A 198 -0.37 -83.21 28.32
#